data_AF-A0A954QM89-F1
#
_entry.id   AF-A0A954QM89-F1
#
_cell.length_a   1.000
_cell.length_b   1.000
_cell.length_c   1.000
_cell.angle_alpha   90.00
_cell.angle_beta   90.00
_cell.angle_gamma   90.00
#
_symmetry.space_group_name_H-M   'P 1'
#
loop_
_entity.id
_entity.type
_entity.pdbx_description
1 polymer ?
#
loop_
_entity_poly.entity_id
_entity_poly.type
_entity_poly.pdbx_seq_one_letter_code
_entity_poly.pdbx_strand_id
1 'polypeptide(L)'
;YMLFSFFLSGHMFPLDMLPEPWKTIVAWLPLRYLAYFPSAVFLKKITGTDLAVSLTVELGWIVFLIWLNRFLWRRGVARYSGFGG
;
A
#
# COMPACT_ATOMS: atom_id res chain seq x y z
N TYR A 1 15.50 8.04 8.03
CA TYR A 1 14.52 6.94 7.99
C TYR A 1 13.07 7.40 7.90
N MET A 2 12.61 8.37 8.72
CA MET A 2 11.21 8.85 8.64
C MET A 2 10.86 9.59 7.33
N LEU A 3 11.83 10.30 6.74
CA LEU A 3 11.60 11.18 5.59
C LEU A 3 11.14 10.43 4.32
N PHE A 4 11.66 9.23 4.07
CA PHE A 4 11.32 8.44 2.89
C PHE A 4 9.89 7.91 2.95
N SER A 5 9.46 7.42 4.12
CA SER A 5 8.08 6.97 4.35
C SER A 5 7.08 8.13 4.27
N PHE A 6 7.42 9.32 4.78
CA PHE A 6 6.57 10.52 4.67
C PHE A 6 6.43 11.03 3.22
N PHE A 7 7.51 10.95 2.44
CA PHE A 7 7.54 11.37 1.03
C PHE A 7 6.68 10.46 0.15
N LEU A 8 6.83 9.13 0.30
CA LEU A 8 6.07 8.12 -0.47
C LEU A 8 4.61 7.99 -0.04
N SER A 9 4.29 8.37 1.20
CA SER A 9 2.93 8.37 1.76
C SER A 9 2.06 9.49 1.15
N GLY A 10 2.65 10.52 0.53
CA GLY A 10 1.91 11.67 0.00
C GLY A 10 1.49 12.67 1.07
N HIS A 11 2.16 12.65 2.23
CA HIS A 11 1.89 13.54 3.36
C HIS A 11 2.55 14.92 3.19
N MET A 12 3.65 15.00 2.43
CA MET A 12 4.33 16.26 2.11
C MET A 12 3.75 16.94 0.86
N PHE A 13 3.25 16.17 -0.10
CA PHE A 13 2.68 16.66 -1.36
C PHE A 13 1.69 15.62 -1.91
N PRO A 14 0.58 16.05 -2.53
CA PRO A 14 -0.35 15.12 -3.17
C PRO A 14 0.39 14.33 -4.26
N LEU A 15 0.26 12.99 -4.22
CA LEU A 15 0.89 12.07 -5.17
C LEU A 15 0.56 12.38 -6.65
N ASP A 16 -0.48 13.18 -6.89
CA ASP A 16 -0.84 13.70 -8.21
C ASP A 16 0.21 14.61 -8.85
N MET A 17 1.12 15.18 -8.05
CA MET A 17 2.21 16.07 -8.50
C MET A 17 3.45 15.30 -8.99
N LEU A 18 3.49 13.98 -8.80
CA LEU A 18 4.59 13.17 -9.32
C LEU A 18 4.57 13.15 -10.86
N PRO A 19 5.73 13.32 -11.53
CA PRO A 19 5.81 13.13 -12.97
C PRO A 19 5.65 11.64 -13.33
N GLU A 20 5.18 11.36 -14.54
CA GLU A 20 5.29 10.02 -15.13
C GLU A 20 6.77 9.61 -15.19
N PRO A 21 7.12 8.33 -14.95
CA PRO A 21 6.23 7.18 -14.74
C PRO A 21 5.88 6.92 -13.26
N TRP A 22 6.43 7.71 -12.34
CA TRP A 22 6.35 7.46 -10.90
C TRP A 22 4.93 7.55 -10.36
N LYS A 23 4.13 8.47 -10.91
CA LYS A 23 2.71 8.58 -10.62
C LYS A 23 1.97 7.26 -10.89
N THR A 24 2.21 6.65 -12.04
CA THR A 24 1.61 5.37 -12.42
C THR A 24 2.07 4.25 -11.49
N ILE A 25 3.37 4.14 -11.21
CA ILE A 25 3.90 3.10 -10.30
C ILE A 25 3.26 3.22 -8.91
N VAL A 26 3.23 4.42 -8.34
CA VAL A 26 2.67 4.66 -7.00
C VAL A 26 1.15 4.48 -6.98
N ALA A 27 0.45 4.79 -8.07
CA ALA A 27 -0.99 4.58 -8.18
C ALA A 27 -1.39 3.10 -8.09
N TRP A 28 -0.51 2.18 -8.50
CA TRP A 28 -0.71 0.74 -8.41
C TRP A 28 -0.24 0.13 -7.08
N LEU A 29 0.60 0.83 -6.31
CA LEU A 29 1.10 0.33 -5.03
C LEU A 29 0.05 0.45 -3.92
N PRO A 30 0.05 -0.50 -2.95
CA PRO A 30 -0.83 -0.42 -1.78
C PRO A 30 -0.52 0.79 -0.88
N LEU A 31 0.68 1.38 -1.00
CA LEU A 31 1.10 2.53 -0.19
C LEU A 31 0.24 3.78 -0.40
N ARG A 32 -0.38 3.96 -1.58
CA ARG A 32 -1.29 5.10 -1.85
C ARG A 32 -2.49 5.10 -0.89
N TYR A 33 -2.95 3.92 -0.48
CA TYR A 33 -4.10 3.76 0.41
C TYR A 33 -3.80 4.20 1.85
N LEU A 34 -2.52 4.25 2.26
CA LEU A 34 -2.14 4.56 3.64
C LEU A 34 -2.33 6.04 4.04
N ALA A 35 -2.34 6.98 3.10
CA ALA A 35 -2.42 8.40 3.44
C ALA A 35 -3.04 9.30 2.37
N TYR A 36 -2.75 9.04 1.08
CA TYR A 36 -3.35 9.82 0.01
C TYR A 36 -4.83 9.50 -0.17
N PHE A 37 -5.21 8.23 -0.16
CA PHE A 37 -6.60 7.81 -0.36
C PHE A 37 -7.60 8.41 0.64
N PRO A 38 -7.42 8.30 1.98
CA PRO A 38 -8.37 8.91 2.91
C PRO A 38 -8.46 10.43 2.73
N SER A 39 -7.33 11.10 2.50
CA SER A 39 -7.29 12.54 2.23
C SER A 39 -8.05 12.91 0.95
N ALA A 40 -7.90 12.13 -0.12
CA ALA A 40 -8.59 12.35 -1.40
C ALA A 40 -10.10 12.07 -1.30
N VAL A 41 -10.52 11.10 -0.49
CA VAL A 41 -11.93 10.82 -0.19
C VAL A 41 -12.54 11.95 0.63
N PHE A 42 -11.85 12.43 1.68
CA PHE A 42 -12.30 13.59 2.47
C PHE A 42 -12.40 14.87 1.63
N LEU A 43 -11.47 15.06 0.71
CA LEU A 43 -11.48 16.18 -0.26
C LEU A 43 -12.50 16.01 -1.39
N LYS A 44 -13.32 14.94 -1.37
CA LYS A 44 -14.30 14.58 -2.41
C LYS A 44 -13.69 14.48 -3.82
N LYS A 45 -12.38 14.21 -3.92
CA LYS A 45 -11.70 13.98 -5.20
C LYS A 45 -11.99 12.59 -5.75
N ILE A 46 -12.26 11.62 -4.88
CA ILE A 46 -12.63 10.24 -5.25
C ILE A 46 -14.04 9.99 -4.71
N THR A 47 -15.01 9.80 -5.60
CA THR A 47 -16.43 9.62 -5.24
C THR A 47 -17.11 8.57 -6.11
N GLY A 48 -18.26 8.06 -5.65
CA GLY A 48 -19.10 7.13 -6.43
C GLY A 48 -18.41 5.80 -6.74
N THR A 49 -18.34 5.45 -8.02
CA THR A 49 -17.78 4.19 -8.51
C THR A 49 -16.27 4.09 -8.28
N ASP A 50 -15.54 5.21 -8.38
CA ASP A 50 -14.08 5.21 -8.20
C ASP A 50 -13.69 4.89 -6.75
N LEU A 51 -14.53 5.27 -5.79
CA LEU A 51 -14.35 4.89 -4.39
C LEU A 51 -14.50 3.37 -4.22
N ALA A 52 -15.55 2.78 -4.80
CA ALA A 52 -15.81 1.34 -4.71
C ALA A 52 -14.71 0.50 -5.38
N VAL A 53 -14.22 0.94 -6.55
CA VAL A 53 -13.08 0.30 -7.22
C VAL A 53 -11.83 0.37 -6.36
N SER A 54 -11.52 1.55 -5.83
CA SER A 54 -10.33 1.77 -4.99
C SER A 54 -10.38 0.91 -3.72
N LEU A 55 -11.54 0.82 -3.04
CA LEU A 55 -11.74 -0.06 -1.88
C LEU A 55 -11.58 -1.54 -2.24
N THR A 56 -12.04 -1.95 -3.42
CA THR A 56 -11.90 -3.34 -3.88
C THR A 56 -10.42 -3.69 -4.13
N VAL A 57 -9.67 -2.77 -4.72
CA VAL A 57 -8.22 -2.93 -4.92
C VAL A 57 -7.48 -2.98 -3.59
N GLU A 58 -7.86 -2.13 -2.63
CA GLU A 58 -7.31 -2.15 -1.27
C GLU A 58 -7.55 -3.50 -0.57
N LEU A 59 -8.78 -4.02 -0.64
CA LEU A 59 -9.13 -5.35 -0.13
C LEU A 59 -8.30 -6.46 -0.82
N GLY A 60 -8.10 -6.36 -2.13
CA GLY A 60 -7.26 -7.29 -2.89
C GLY A 60 -5.83 -7.34 -2.35
N TRP A 61 -5.24 -6.18 -2.04
CA TRP A 61 -3.90 -6.09 -1.45
C TRP A 61 -3.84 -6.67 -0.04
N ILE A 62 -4.85 -6.43 0.80
CA ILE A 62 -4.94 -7.01 2.15
C ILE A 62 -4.91 -8.55 2.05
N VAL A 63 -5.76 -9.12 1.20
CA VAL A 63 -5.83 -10.58 0.99
C VAL A 63 -4.50 -11.11 0.47
N PHE A 64 -3.90 -10.45 -0.53
CA PHE A 64 -2.62 -10.84 -1.09
C PHE A 64 -1.49 -10.83 -0.03
N LEU A 65 -1.40 -9.79 0.78
CA LEU A 65 -0.37 -9.66 1.81
C LEU A 65 -0.57 -10.69 2.95
N ILE A 66 -1.81 -10.97 3.36
CA ILE A 66 -2.10 -12.03 4.33
C ILE A 66 -1.67 -13.39 3.78
N TRP A 67 -1.99 -13.66 2.52
CA TRP A 67 -1.61 -14.90 1.85
C TRP A 67 -0.09 -15.03 1.74
N LEU A 68 0.59 -13.97 1.30
CA LEU A 68 2.04 -13.91 1.19
C LEU A 68 2.71 -14.09 2.55
N ASN A 69 2.20 -13.43 3.60
CA ASN A 69 2.68 -13.58 4.96
C ASN A 69 2.57 -15.04 5.44
N ARG A 70 1.41 -15.69 5.26
CA ARG A 70 1.25 -17.10 5.64
C ARG A 70 2.16 -18.03 4.84
N PHE A 71 2.35 -17.76 3.55
CA PHE A 71 3.23 -18.54 2.70
C PHE A 71 4.70 -18.41 3.12
N LEU A 72 5.17 -17.18 3.32
CA LEU A 72 6.52 -16.89 3.80
C LEU A 72 6.74 -17.45 5.20
N TRP A 73 5.77 -17.32 6.11
CA TRP A 73 5.85 -17.90 7.45
C TRP A 73 6.02 -19.41 7.42
N ARG A 74 5.21 -20.12 6.62
CA ARG A 74 5.32 -21.58 6.46
C ARG A 74 6.69 -21.99 5.94
N ARG A 75 7.28 -21.22 5.02
CA ARG A 75 8.63 -21.51 4.48
C ARG A 75 9.76 -21.06 5.40
N GLY A 76 9.57 -19.97 6.13
CA GLY A 76 10.52 -19.43 7.09
C GLY A 76 10.69 -20.37 8.27
N VAL A 77 9.59 -20.81 8.89
CA VAL A 77 9.61 -21.76 10.01
C VAL A 77 10.21 -23.11 9.59
N ALA A 78 10.00 -23.56 8.36
CA ALA A 78 10.61 -24.79 7.84
C ALA A 78 12.15 -24.69 7.65
N ARG A 79 12.71 -23.48 7.51
CA ARG A 79 14.16 -23.24 7.39
C ARG A 79 14.81 -22.80 8.70
N TYR A 80 14.04 -22.35 9.68
CA TYR A 80 14.52 -22.08 11.03
C TYR A 80 14.45 -23.37 11.85
N SER A 81 15.37 -24.30 11.57
CA SER A 81 15.78 -25.30 12.56
C SER A 81 16.37 -24.54 13.74
N GLY A 82 15.64 -24.47 14.86
CA GLY A 82 16.10 -23.81 16.08
C GLY A 82 17.39 -24.43 16.58
N PHE A 83 18.52 -23.82 16.25
CA PHE A 83 19.76 -23.94 17.02
C PHE A 83 19.74 -22.78 18.02
N GLY A 84 19.10 -23.02 19.15
CA GLY A 84 18.92 -22.03 20.21
C GLY A 84 18.44 -22.70 21.48
N GLY A 85 19.30 -23.57 22.03
CA GLY A 85 19.45 -23.78 23.47
C GLY A 85 20.70 -23.04 23.94
#